data_AF-A0A2T0AM17-F1
#
_entry.id   AF-A0A2T0AM17-F1
#
_cell.length_a   1.000
_cell.length_b   1.000
_cell.length_c   1.000
_cell.angle_alpha   90.00
_cell.angle_beta   90.00
_cell.angle_gamma   90.00
#
_symmetry.space_group_name_H-M   'P 1'
#
loop_
_entity.id
_entity.type
_entity.pdbx_description
1 polymer ?
#
loop_
_entity_poly.entity_id
_entity_poly.type
_entity_poly.pdbx_seq_one_letter_code
_entity_poly.pdbx_strand_id
1 'polypeptide(L)'
;MSSVQKNLFLLLIVILLAAAPLFMHRSGEFAGADDQAEEAISQIRPDYDPWFKPVWEPPSGEVETFLFAAQAAIGSGIVCYFLGYSKGKKQREQK
;
A
#
# COMPACT_ATOMS: atom_id res chain seq x y z
N MET A 1 -10.54 12.69 -26.35
CA MET A 1 -11.22 12.35 -25.08
C MET A 1 -11.40 13.59 -24.23
N SER A 2 -12.62 13.83 -23.76
CA SER A 2 -12.93 14.86 -22.76
C SER A 2 -12.24 14.53 -21.42
N SER A 3 -12.07 15.53 -20.54
CA SER A 3 -11.48 15.33 -19.21
C SER A 3 -12.21 14.27 -18.40
N VAL A 4 -13.53 14.17 -18.54
CA VAL A 4 -14.36 13.14 -17.89
C VAL A 4 -14.02 11.75 -18.42
N GLN A 5 -13.89 11.59 -19.75
CA GLN A 5 -13.52 10.32 -20.35
C GLN A 5 -12.11 9.86 -19.90
N LYS A 6 -11.15 10.79 -19.80
CA LYS A 6 -9.80 10.48 -19.31
C LYS A 6 -9.83 10.03 -17.84
N ASN A 7 -10.56 10.74 -16.98
CA ASN A 7 -10.67 10.40 -15.57
C ASN A 7 -11.35 9.05 -15.35
N LEU A 8 -12.42 8.76 -16.12
CA LEU A 8 -13.11 7.47 -16.05
C LEU A 8 -12.19 6.32 -16.47
N PHE A 9 -11.40 6.52 -17.53
CA PHE A 9 -10.41 5.54 -17.97
C PHE A 9 -9.33 5.29 -16.92
N LEU A 10 -8.78 6.35 -16.31
CA LEU A 10 -7.80 6.22 -15.22
C LEU A 10 -8.40 5.52 -14.00
N LEU A 11 -9.64 5.83 -13.63
CA LEU A 11 -10.34 5.17 -12.52
C LEU A 11 -10.51 3.68 -12.80
N LEU A 12 -10.89 3.31 -14.02
CA LEU A 12 -11.02 1.91 -14.42
C LEU A 12 -9.69 1.16 -14.30
N ILE A 13 -8.58 1.77 -14.71
CA ILE A 13 -7.24 1.18 -14.54
C ILE A 13 -6.94 0.95 -13.06
N VAL A 14 -7.21 1.94 -12.20
CA VAL A 14 -6.97 1.79 -10.75
C VAL A 14 -7.80 0.66 -10.15
N ILE A 15 -9.09 0.57 -10.50
CA ILE A 15 -9.96 -0.53 -10.05
C ILE A 15 -9.42 -1.87 -10.54
N LEU A 16 -8.99 -1.95 -11.80
CA LEU A 16 -8.44 -3.18 -12.37
C LEU A 16 -7.16 -3.61 -11.67
N LEU A 17 -6.23 -2.67 -11.41
CA LEU A 17 -4.99 -2.96 -10.68
C LEU A 17 -5.25 -3.43 -9.24
N ALA A 18 -6.25 -2.85 -8.57
CA ALA A 18 -6.62 -3.25 -7.21
C ALA A 18 -7.35 -4.61 -7.16
N ALA A 19 -8.23 -4.88 -8.13
CA ALA A 19 -9.07 -6.07 -8.13
C ALA A 19 -8.41 -7.28 -8.80
N ALA A 20 -7.54 -7.10 -9.79
CA ALA A 20 -6.93 -8.20 -10.54
C ALA A 20 -6.20 -9.22 -9.64
N PRO A 21 -5.39 -8.82 -8.64
CA PRO A 21 -4.73 -9.77 -7.74
C PRO A 21 -5.72 -10.66 -6.98
N LEU A 22 -6.87 -10.12 -6.56
CA LEU A 22 -7.90 -10.87 -5.84
C LEU A 22 -8.49 -12.01 -6.67
N PHE A 23 -8.57 -11.85 -8.01
CA PHE A 23 -9.09 -12.87 -8.91
C PHE A 23 -8.02 -13.86 -9.38
N MET A 24 -6.77 -13.41 -9.51
CA MET A 24 -5.65 -14.25 -9.94
C MET A 24 -5.11 -15.13 -8.81
N HIS A 25 -5.20 -14.67 -7.57
CA HIS A 25 -4.62 -15.34 -6.40
C HIS A 25 -5.69 -15.60 -5.33
N ARG A 26 -6.78 -16.28 -5.71
CA ARG A 26 -7.98 -16.49 -4.86
C ARG A 26 -7.72 -17.24 -3.54
N SER A 27 -6.65 -18.02 -3.50
CA SER A 27 -6.22 -18.80 -2.32
C SER A 27 -4.87 -18.33 -1.78
N GLY A 28 -4.38 -17.19 -2.25
CA GLY A 28 -3.11 -16.65 -1.82
C GLY A 28 -3.24 -15.95 -0.48
N GLU A 29 -2.36 -16.30 0.45
CA GLU A 29 -2.15 -15.48 1.63
C GLU A 29 -1.48 -14.18 1.19
N PHE A 30 -2.13 -13.05 1.45
CA PHE A 30 -1.53 -11.73 1.26
C PHE A 30 -0.59 -11.43 2.44
N ALA A 31 0.40 -12.29 2.61
CA ALA A 31 1.42 -12.19 3.64
C ALA A 31 2.37 -11.02 3.34
N GLY A 32 3.00 -10.50 4.39
CA GLY A 32 4.02 -9.46 4.26
C GLY A 32 5.23 -9.97 3.47
N ALA A 33 5.98 -9.03 2.89
CA ALA A 33 7.26 -9.37 2.27
C ALA A 33 8.26 -9.94 3.30
N ASP A 34 8.19 -9.47 4.54
CA ASP A 34 9.07 -9.89 5.62
C ASP A 34 8.75 -11.34 6.06
N ASP A 35 7.47 -11.73 6.13
CA ASP A 35 7.05 -13.11 6.41
C ASP A 35 7.62 -14.10 5.39
N GLN A 36 7.52 -13.75 4.10
CA GLN A 36 8.05 -14.58 3.02
C GLN A 36 9.58 -14.69 3.06
N ALA A 37 10.26 -13.62 3.47
CA ALA A 37 11.70 -13.62 3.63
C ALA A 37 12.14 -14.50 4.81
N GLU A 38 11.44 -14.44 5.94
CA GLU A 38 11.70 -15.30 7.10
C GLU A 38 11.50 -16.78 6.77
N GLU A 39 10.42 -17.11 6.06
CA GLU A 39 10.16 -18.49 5.62
C GLU A 39 11.27 -18.99 4.69
N ALA A 40 11.67 -18.18 3.70
CA ALA A 40 12.74 -18.53 2.77
C ALA A 40 14.09 -18.72 3.50
N ILE A 41 14.42 -17.86 4.45
CA ILE A 41 15.64 -17.99 5.27
C ILE A 41 15.61 -19.29 6.06
N SER A 42 14.49 -19.59 6.71
CA SER A 42 14.30 -20.80 7.52
C SER A 42 14.46 -22.08 6.70
N GLN A 43 14.04 -22.06 5.42
CA GLN A 43 14.22 -23.18 4.49
C GLN A 43 15.68 -23.33 4.02
N ILE A 44 16.38 -22.22 3.78
CA ILE A 44 17.77 -22.22 3.27
C ILE A 44 18.77 -22.55 4.37
N ARG A 45 18.58 -21.98 5.57
CA ARG A 45 19.45 -22.17 6.75
C ARG A 45 18.62 -22.36 8.01
N PRO A 46 18.25 -23.61 8.33
CA PRO A 46 17.45 -23.94 9.51
C PRO A 46 18.14 -23.62 10.85
N ASP A 47 19.47 -23.50 10.84
CA ASP A 47 20.32 -23.21 11.99
C ASP A 47 20.60 -21.69 12.16
N TYR A 48 19.98 -20.84 11.35
CA TYR A 48 20.17 -19.40 11.41
C TYR A 48 19.47 -18.79 12.65
N ASP A 49 20.23 -18.03 13.44
CA ASP A 49 19.70 -17.25 14.56
C ASP A 49 19.57 -15.76 14.17
N PRO A 50 18.39 -15.14 14.31
CA PRO A 50 18.18 -13.73 14.00
C PRO A 50 19.10 -12.81 14.81
N TRP A 51 19.94 -12.03 14.11
CA TRP A 51 20.84 -11.05 14.73
C TRP A 51 20.13 -9.80 15.27
N PHE A 52 18.85 -9.62 14.94
CA PHE A 52 18.01 -8.52 15.39
C PHE A 52 16.60 -9.02 15.68
N LYS A 53 15.97 -8.46 16.71
CA LYS A 53 14.56 -8.69 17.04
C LYS A 53 13.86 -7.34 17.14
N PRO A 54 12.60 -7.21 16.69
CA PRO A 54 11.86 -5.97 16.81
C PRO A 54 11.83 -5.52 18.27
N VAL A 55 12.04 -4.23 18.51
CA VAL A 55 11.96 -3.64 19.87
C VAL A 55 10.52 -3.70 20.39
N TRP A 56 9.55 -3.71 19.48
CA TRP A 56 8.14 -3.83 19.77
C TRP A 56 7.43 -4.53 18.61
N GLU A 57 6.54 -5.47 18.94
CA GLU A 57 5.63 -6.12 18.02
C GLU A 57 4.19 -5.79 18.41
N PRO A 58 3.29 -5.57 17.43
CA PRO A 58 1.87 -5.40 17.70
C PRO A 58 1.30 -6.61 18.47
N PRO A 59 0.37 -6.39 19.42
CA PRO A 59 -0.20 -7.48 20.22
C PRO A 59 -1.06 -8.45 19.40
N SER A 60 -1.44 -8.09 18.17
CA SER A 60 -2.08 -8.97 17.21
C SER A 60 -1.82 -8.51 15.77
N GLY A 61 -1.90 -9.42 14.80
CA GLY A 61 -1.79 -9.09 13.37
C GLY A 61 -2.92 -8.18 12.88
N GLU A 62 -4.07 -8.15 13.56
CA GLU A 62 -5.15 -7.20 13.28
C GLU A 62 -4.74 -5.77 13.63
N VAL A 63 -4.07 -5.58 14.77
CA VAL A 63 -3.54 -4.27 15.18
C VAL A 63 -2.43 -3.82 14.24
N GLU A 64 -1.56 -4.74 13.80
CA GLU A 64 -0.55 -4.48 12.78
C GLU A 64 -1.18 -3.98 11.47
N THR A 65 -2.13 -4.75 10.92
CA THR A 65 -2.85 -4.39 9.69
C THR A 65 -3.56 -3.04 9.82
N PHE A 66 -4.16 -2.76 10.98
CA PHE A 66 -4.80 -1.48 11.27
C PHE A 66 -3.79 -0.32 11.25
N LEU A 67 -2.62 -0.48 11.87
CA LEU A 67 -1.58 0.54 11.89
C LEU A 67 -1.05 0.83 10.47
N PHE A 68 -0.83 -0.21 9.66
CA PHE A 68 -0.47 -0.03 8.24
C PHE A 68 -1.56 0.70 7.46
N ALA A 69 -2.84 0.33 7.64
CA ALA A 69 -3.95 0.99 6.97
C ALA A 69 -4.07 2.47 7.38
N ALA A 70 -3.87 2.78 8.67
CA ALA A 70 -3.86 4.15 9.18
C ALA A 70 -2.71 4.97 8.58
N GLN A 71 -1.50 4.42 8.52
CA GLN A 71 -0.35 5.05 7.89
C GLN A 71 -0.61 5.33 6.40
N ALA A 72 -1.16 4.36 5.67
CA ALA A 72 -1.51 4.50 4.26
C ALA A 72 -2.57 5.60 4.03
N ALA A 73 -3.59 5.66 4.91
CA ALA A 73 -4.63 6.68 4.85
C ALA A 73 -4.07 8.09 5.11
N ILE A 74 -3.23 8.25 6.14
CA ILE A 74 -2.59 9.52 6.47
C ILE A 74 -1.66 9.96 5.32
N GLY A 75 -0.80 9.07 4.84
CA GLY A 75 0.11 9.35 3.72
C GLY A 75 -0.64 9.78 2.46
N SER A 76 -1.71 9.06 2.12
CA SER A 76 -2.58 9.40 0.98
C SER A 76 -3.25 10.76 1.18
N GLY A 77 -3.72 11.07 2.40
CA GLY A 77 -4.30 12.36 2.75
C GLY A 77 -3.33 13.52 2.52
N ILE A 78 -2.07 13.38 2.95
CA ILE A 78 -1.01 14.38 2.76
C ILE A 78 -0.74 14.59 1.26
N VAL A 79 -0.55 13.51 0.49
CA VAL A 79 -0.29 13.58 -0.95
C VAL A 79 -1.44 14.25 -1.70
N CYS A 80 -2.68 13.82 -1.44
CA CYS A 80 -3.87 14.40 -2.06
C CYS A 80 -4.06 15.87 -1.69
N TYR A 81 -3.80 16.24 -0.44
CA TYR A 81 -3.84 17.65 0.00
C TYR A 81 -2.83 18.50 -0.77
N PHE A 82 -1.57 18.05 -0.87
CA PHE A 82 -0.53 18.78 -1.59
C PHE A 82 -0.87 18.97 -3.07
N LEU A 83 -1.34 17.91 -3.75
CA LEU A 83 -1.76 17.98 -5.14
C LEU A 83 -2.95 18.94 -5.34
N GLY A 84 -3.93 18.88 -4.43
CA GLY A 84 -5.09 19.78 -4.43
C GLY A 84 -4.69 21.24 -4.22
N TYR A 85 -3.86 21.51 -3.22
CA TYR A 85 -3.35 22.85 -2.91
C TYR A 85 -2.54 23.43 -4.07
N SER A 86 -1.63 22.64 -4.64
CA SER A 86 -0.78 23.06 -5.78
C SER A 86 -1.62 23.43 -7.00
N LYS A 87 -2.66 22.63 -7.29
CA LYS A 87 -3.62 22.93 -8.36
C LYS A 87 -4.39 24.23 -8.10
N GLY A 88 -4.87 24.42 -6.87
CA GLY A 88 -5.60 25.64 -6.48
C GLY A 88 -4.73 26.90 -6.52
N LYS A 89 -3.47 26.81 -6.11
CA LYS A 89 -2.49 27.90 -6.20
C LYS A 89 -2.27 28.34 -7.64
N LYS A 90 -2.00 27.39 -8.55
CA LYS A 90 -1.80 27.68 -9.97
C LYS A 90 -3.03 28.34 -10.62
N GLN A 91 -4.24 27.92 -10.23
CA GLN A 91 -5.47 28.54 -10.72
C GLN A 91 -5.67 29.98 -10.25
N ARG A 92 -5.17 30.32 -9.05
CA ARG A 92 -5.18 31.69 -8.52
C ARG A 92 -4.15 32.59 -9.21
N GLU A 93 -2.98 32.06 -9.56
CA GLU A 93 -1.92 32.81 -10.26
C GLU A 93 -2.26 33.09 -11.74
N GLN A 94 -3.11 32.25 -12.34
CA GLN A 94 -3.58 32.42 -13.73
C GLN A 94 -4.78 33.34 -13.88
N LYS A 95 -5.36 33.82 -12.77
CA LYS A 95 -6.52 34.71 -12.73
C LYS A 95 -6.09 36.11 -12.33
#